data_AF-A0A1M5RZN3-F1
#
_entry.id   AF-A0A1M5RZN3-F1
#
_cell.length_a   1.000
_cell.length_b   1.000
_cell.length_c   1.000
_cell.angle_alpha   90.00
_cell.angle_beta   90.00
_cell.angle_gamma   90.00
#
_symmetry.space_group_name_H-M   'P 1'
#
loop_
_entity.id
_entity.type
_entity.pdbx_description
1 polymer ?
#
loop_
_entity_poly.entity_id
_entity_poly.type
_entity_poly.pdbx_seq_one_letter_code
_entity_poly.pdbx_strand_id
1 'polypeptide(L)' 'MGNRKKVVFLTADHLEEQADARASEAKLLPEGEARQNALRNAAQLRVYASMKRALTPQTARSK' A
#
# COMPACT_ATOMS: atom_id res chain seq x y z
N MET A 1 11.49 -29.47 -3.61
CA MET A 1 10.85 -28.72 -2.50
C MET A 1 10.29 -27.42 -3.07
N GLY A 2 9.01 -27.40 -3.45
CA GLY A 2 8.44 -26.30 -4.23
C GLY A 2 8.13 -25.09 -3.36
N ASN A 3 8.93 -24.04 -3.47
CA ASN A 3 8.71 -22.78 -2.77
C ASN A 3 7.56 -22.01 -3.46
N ARG A 4 6.31 -22.44 -3.24
CA ARG A 4 5.13 -21.70 -3.69
C ARG A 4 5.14 -20.39 -2.90
N LYS A 5 5.64 -19.31 -3.51
CA LYS A 5 5.45 -17.93 -3.01
C LYS A 5 3.95 -17.77 -2.77
N LYS A 6 3.54 -17.74 -1.50
CA LYS A 6 2.16 -17.41 -1.14
C LYS A 6 1.92 -16.00 -1.67
N VAL A 7 1.14 -15.90 -2.74
CA VAL A 7 0.69 -14.62 -3.26
C VAL A 7 -0.33 -14.10 -2.26
N VAL A 8 0.11 -13.20 -1.39
CA VAL A 8 -0.79 -12.50 -0.47
C VAL A 8 -1.44 -11.37 -1.26
N PHE A 9 -2.73 -11.53 -1.55
CA PHE A 9 -3.52 -10.47 -2.18
C PHE A 9 -3.83 -9.40 -1.14
N LEU A 10 -2.93 -8.41 -0.99
CA LEU A 10 -3.10 -7.30 -0.05
C LEU A 10 -4.37 -6.50 -0.37
N THR A 11 -5.32 -6.44 0.56
CA THR A 11 -6.53 -5.60 0.46
C THR A 11 -6.17 -4.12 0.32
N ALA A 12 -7.14 -3.27 -0.08
CA ALA A 12 -6.91 -1.84 -0.13
C ALA A 12 -6.47 -1.30 1.24
N ASP A 13 -7.10 -1.78 2.31
CA ASP A 13 -6.77 -1.38 3.68
C ASP A 13 -5.35 -1.80 4.07
N HIS A 14 -4.90 -3.00 3.67
CA HIS A 14 -3.51 -3.42 3.86
C HIS A 14 -2.51 -2.51 3.14
N LEU A 15 -2.85 -2.02 1.95
CA LEU A 15 -1.99 -1.10 1.19
C LEU A 15 -1.92 0.27 1.88
N GLU A 16 -3.02 0.72 2.50
CA GLU A 16 -3.02 1.95 3.30
C GLU A 16 -2.23 1.83 4.58
N GLU A 17 -2.38 0.72 5.32
CA GLU A 17 -1.56 0.45 6.52
C GLU A 17 -0.07 0.47 6.19
N GLN A 18 0.33 -0.13 5.06
CA GLN A 18 1.72 -0.07 4.61
C GLN A 18 2.14 1.35 4.21
N ALA A 19 1.26 2.11 3.54
CA ALA A 19 1.55 3.50 3.20
C ALA A 19 1.78 4.35 4.46
N ASP A 20 1.00 4.14 5.51
CA ASP A 20 1.12 4.86 6.78
C ASP A 20 2.36 4.46 7.57
N ALA A 21 2.73 3.17 7.55
CA ALA A 21 4.00 2.70 8.08
C ALA A 21 5.18 3.37 7.37
N ARG A 22 5.19 3.40 6.03
CA ARG A 22 6.25 4.07 5.24
C ARG A 22 6.30 5.57 5.47
N ALA A 23 5.14 6.22 5.60
CA ALA A 23 5.08 7.64 5.92
C ALA A 23 5.60 7.93 7.34
N SER A 24 5.38 7.02 8.30
CA SER A 24 5.87 7.13 9.67
C SER A 24 7.38 6.90 9.75
N GLU A 25 7.90 5.89 9.04
CA GLU A 25 9.34 5.69 8.87
C GLU A 25 10.02 6.92 8.28
N ALA A 26 9.40 7.55 7.26
CA ALA A 26 9.92 8.77 6.65
C ALA A 26 10.09 9.93 7.63
N LYS A 27 9.31 9.98 8.73
CA LYS A 27 9.45 11.01 9.77
C LYS A 27 10.70 10.80 10.63
N LEU A 28 11.19 9.57 10.73
CA LEU A 28 12.38 9.20 11.50
C LEU A 28 13.67 9.33 10.67
N LEU A 29 13.54 9.44 9.35
CA LEU A 29 14.68 9.59 8.45
C LEU A 29 15.15 11.05 8.39
N PRO A 30 16.47 11.28 8.29
CA PRO A 30 17.00 12.62 8.03
C PRO A 30 16.50 13.14 6.68
N GLU A 31 16.52 14.47 6.53
CA GLU A 31 16.19 15.10 5.26
C GLU A 31 17.16 14.64 4.16
N GLY A 32 16.61 14.40 2.96
CA GLY A 32 17.35 13.88 1.82
C GLY A 32 16.63 12.75 1.11
N GLU A 33 17.38 12.05 0.26
CA GLU A 33 16.84 11.05 -0.67
C GLU A 33 16.12 9.90 0.04
N ALA A 34 16.63 9.43 1.17
CA ALA A 34 16.03 8.32 1.92
C ALA A 34 14.60 8.66 2.39
N ARG A 35 14.41 9.87 2.95
CA ARG A 35 13.10 10.37 3.37
C ARG A 35 12.18 10.58 2.17
N GLN A 36 12.68 11.16 1.07
CA GLN A 36 11.89 11.35 -0.14
C GLN A 36 11.45 10.01 -0.77
N ASN A 37 12.32 9.01 -0.79
CA ASN A 37 11.98 7.67 -1.27
C ASN A 37 10.92 7.00 -0.38
N ALA A 38 11.04 7.09 0.95
CA ALA A 38 10.03 6.55 1.85
C ALA A 38 8.65 7.23 1.63
N LEU A 39 8.62 8.55 1.45
CA LEU A 39 7.40 9.29 1.13
C LEU A 39 6.84 8.92 -0.25
N ARG A 40 7.70 8.77 -1.26
CA ARG A 40 7.29 8.35 -2.61
C ARG A 40 6.68 6.96 -2.60
N ASN A 41 7.30 6.02 -1.88
CA ASN A 41 6.78 4.67 -1.72
C ASN A 41 5.42 4.68 -1.01
N ALA A 42 5.26 5.48 0.04
CA ALA A 42 3.98 5.68 0.71
C ALA A 42 2.91 6.22 -0.25
N ALA A 43 3.24 7.22 -1.09
CA ALA A 43 2.31 7.77 -2.07
C ALA A 43 1.88 6.73 -3.12
N GLN A 44 2.83 5.93 -3.63
CA GLN A 44 2.52 4.85 -4.57
C GLN A 44 1.58 3.81 -3.98
N LEU A 45 1.80 3.41 -2.72
CA LEU A 45 0.93 2.48 -2.01
C LEU A 45 -0.51 3.02 -1.87
N ARG A 46 -0.68 4.32 -1.59
CA ARG A 46 -2.01 4.95 -1.55
C ARG A 46 -2.71 4.96 -2.91
N VAL A 47 -1.96 5.19 -3.99
CA VAL A 47 -2.51 5.09 -5.35
C VAL A 47 -3.00 3.67 -5.61
N TYR A 48 -2.20 2.65 -5.28
CA TYR A 48 -2.61 1.26 -5.45
C TYR A 48 -3.81 0.89 -4.57
N ALA A 49 -3.88 1.38 -3.34
CA ALA A 49 -5.05 1.19 -2.48
C ALA A 49 -6.32 1.77 -3.11
N SER A 50 -6.24 3.01 -3.60
CA SER A 50 -7.33 3.71 -4.29
C SER A 50 -7.78 2.95 -5.55
N MET A 51 -6.83 2.56 -6.40
CA MET A 51 -7.11 1.72 -7.58
C MET A 51 -7.77 0.41 -7.17
N LYS A 52 -7.30 -0.23 -6.10
CA LYS A 52 -7.88 -1.49 -5.64
C LYS A 52 -9.32 -1.30 -5.19
N ARG A 53 -9.64 -0.23 -4.43
CA ARG A 53 -11.04 0.10 -4.07
C ARG A 53 -11.91 0.37 -5.29
N ALA A 54 -11.39 1.09 -6.29
CA ALA A 54 -12.13 1.38 -7.51
C ALA A 54 -12.40 0.11 -8.34
N LEU A 55 -11.47 -0.86 -8.34
CA LEU A 55 -11.59 -2.13 -9.06
C LEU A 55 -12.37 -3.19 -8.30
N THR A 56 -12.47 -3.08 -6.97
CA THR A 56 -13.41 -3.83 -6.14
C THR A 56 -14.50 -2.88 -5.66
N PRO A 57 -15.40 -2.40 -6.55
CA PRO A 57 -16.66 -1.91 -6.04
C PRO A 57 -17.23 -3.08 -5.25
N GLN A 58 -17.64 -2.83 -4.02
CA GLN A 58 -18.39 -3.81 -3.25
C GLN A 58 -19.40 -4.48 -4.17
N THR A 59 -19.65 -5.75 -3.92
CA THR A 59 -20.86 -6.51 -4.23
C THR A 59 -22.13 -5.78 -3.75
N ALA A 60 -22.31 -4.54 -4.17
CA ALA A 60 -23.39 -3.61 -3.91
C ALA A 60 -24.30 -3.59 -5.13
N ARG A 61 -24.65 -4.78 -5.61
CA ARG A 61 -25.92 -5.06 -6.29
C ARG A 61 -26.34 -6.48 -5.93
N SER A 62 -26.64 -6.71 -4.65
CA SER A 62 -27.78 -7.59 -4.36
C SER A 62 -29.03 -6.80 -4.77
N LYS A 63 -29.65 -7.22 -5.86
CA LYS A 63 -31.03 -6.90 -6.16
C LYS A 63 -31.79 -8.22 -6.15
#